data_AF-A0A2G4IAB1-F1
#
_entry.id   AF-A0A2G4IAB1-F1
#
_cell.length_a   1.000
_cell.length_b   1.000
_cell.length_c   1.000
_cell.angle_alpha   90.00
_cell.angle_beta   90.00
_cell.angle_gamma   90.00
#
_symmetry.space_group_name_H-M   'P 1'
#
loop_
_entity.id
_entity.type
_entity.pdbx_description
1 polymer ?
#
loop_
_entity_poly.entity_id
_entity_poly.type
_entity_poly.pdbx_seq_one_letter_code
_entity_poly.pdbx_strand_id
1 'polypeptide(L)' 'MNRRHFLQATFAASLTGALASSLRAADKRPVRLLLRSSWQTVNIGDIAHTPGVLALIERHLPGVEVRLWPS' A
#
# COMPACT_ATOMS: atom_id res chain seq x y z
N MET A 1 -15.87 7.25 -43.40
CA MET A 1 -15.54 7.46 -41.97
C MET A 1 -14.95 8.85 -41.80
N ASN A 2 -15.53 9.70 -40.94
CA ASN A 2 -15.05 11.07 -40.72
C ASN A 2 -13.86 11.11 -39.75
N ARG A 3 -12.83 11.92 -40.04
CA ARG A 3 -11.62 12.08 -39.20
C ARG A 3 -11.94 12.37 -37.74
N ARG A 4 -12.96 13.21 -37.49
CA ARG A 4 -13.43 13.54 -36.13
C ARG A 4 -13.92 12.31 -35.36
N HIS A 5 -14.66 11.43 -36.04
CA HIS A 5 -15.21 10.23 -35.43
C HIS A 5 -14.10 9.22 -35.11
N PHE A 6 -13.10 9.12 -35.99
CA PHE A 6 -11.90 8.31 -35.74
C PHE A 6 -11.14 8.81 -34.50
N LEU A 7 -10.85 10.11 -34.40
CA LEU A 7 -10.15 10.69 -33.25
C LEU A 7 -10.92 10.49 -31.93
N GLN A 8 -12.24 10.67 -31.94
CA GLN A 8 -13.08 10.45 -30.77
C GLN A 8 -13.08 8.98 -30.34
N ALA A 9 -13.19 8.05 -31.28
CA ALA A 9 -13.18 6.63 -30.99
C ALA A 9 -11.82 6.16 -30.43
N THR A 10 -10.71 6.63 -31.01
CA THR A 10 -9.36 6.30 -30.53
C THR A 10 -9.10 6.88 -29.14
N PHE A 11 -9.55 8.12 -28.87
CA PHE A 11 -9.43 8.73 -27.55
C PHE A 11 -10.27 8.03 -26.49
N ALA A 12 -11.52 7.67 -26.82
CA ALA A 12 -12.38 6.92 -25.90
C ALA A 12 -11.80 5.54 -25.59
N ALA A 13 -11.25 4.85 -26.60
CA ALA A 13 -10.62 3.54 -26.42
C ALA A 13 -9.36 3.62 -25.54
N SER A 14 -8.49 4.61 -25.76
CA SER A 14 -7.28 4.78 -24.95
C SER A 14 -7.60 5.19 -23.51
N LEU A 15 -8.58 6.07 -23.31
CA LEU A 15 -9.04 6.47 -21.98
C LEU A 15 -9.64 5.30 -21.21
N THR A 16 -10.48 4.48 -21.86
CA THR A 16 -11.08 3.29 -21.24
C THR A 16 -10.01 2.26 -20.85
N GLY A 17 -9.02 2.05 -21.71
CA GLY A 17 -7.88 1.17 -21.41
C GLY A 17 -7.02 1.67 -20.25
N ALA A 18 -6.75 2.97 -20.19
CA ALA A 18 -6.01 3.60 -19.10
C ALA A 18 -6.75 3.48 -17.75
N LEU A 19 -8.05 3.79 -17.72
CA LEU A 19 -8.86 3.66 -16.49
C LEU A 19 -8.94 2.21 -16.02
N ALA A 20 -9.18 1.26 -16.92
CA ALA A 20 -9.23 -0.16 -16.57
C ALA A 20 -7.90 -0.66 -15.96
N SER A 21 -6.76 -0.18 -16.46
CA SER A 21 -5.44 -0.53 -15.90
C SER A 21 -5.20 0.05 -14.51
N SER A 22 -5.72 1.26 -14.24
CA SER A 22 -5.56 1.92 -12.94
C SER A 22 -6.34 1.22 -11.82
N LEU A 23 -7.52 0.66 -12.14
CA LEU A 23 -8.35 -0.06 -11.19
C LEU A 23 -7.75 -1.42 -10.80
N ARG A 24 -6.99 -2.07 -11.69
CA ARG A 24 -6.37 -3.37 -11.42
C ARG A 24 -5.15 -3.34 -10.50
N ALA A 25 -4.61 -2.16 -10.21
CA ALA A 25 -3.44 -2.02 -9.33
C ALA A 25 -3.76 -2.17 -7.83
N ALA A 26 -5.04 -2.14 -7.45
CA ALA A 26 -5.47 -2.14 -6.04
C ALA A 26 -5.51 -3.54 -5.41
N ASP A 27 -5.74 -4.60 -6.19
CA ASP A 27 -6.27 -5.86 -5.64
C ASP A 27 -5.23 -6.83 -5.03
N LYS A 28 -3.93 -6.52 -5.01
CA LYS A 28 -2.91 -7.54 -4.65
C LYS A 28 -1.77 -7.11 -3.71
N ARG A 29 -1.75 -5.87 -3.23
CA ARG A 29 -0.66 -5.44 -2.34
C ARG A 29 -1.05 -5.68 -0.88
N PRO A 30 -0.19 -6.34 -0.08
CA PRO A 30 -0.42 -6.41 1.35
C PRO A 30 -0.51 -4.99 1.92
N VAL A 31 -1.43 -4.79 2.87
CA VAL A 31 -1.54 -3.53 3.59
C VAL A 31 -0.19 -3.27 4.27
N ARG A 32 0.33 -2.04 4.16
CA ARG A 32 1.60 -1.64 4.76
C ARG A 32 1.36 -0.75 5.96
N LEU A 33 2.00 -1.08 7.07
CA LEU A 33 1.88 -0.34 8.32
C LEU A 33 3.27 0.15 8.76
N LEU A 34 3.41 1.48 8.91
CA LEU A 34 4.62 2.11 9.41
C LEU A 34 4.47 2.33 10.92
N LEU A 35 5.28 1.64 11.70
CA LEU A 35 5.38 1.83 13.14
C LEU A 35 6.44 2.87 13.48
N ARG A 36 6.01 4.08 13.85
CA ARG A 36 6.90 5.18 14.24
C ARG A 36 7.39 4.99 15.67
N SER A 37 8.64 5.37 15.94
CA SER A 37 9.27 5.25 17.26
C SER A 37 9.37 3.81 17.77
N SER A 38 9.34 2.84 16.85
CA SER A 38 9.34 1.41 17.19
C SER A 38 10.70 0.74 16.97
N TRP A 39 11.71 1.52 16.58
CA TRP A 39 13.11 1.11 16.56
C TRP A 39 13.93 2.03 17.48
N GLN A 40 14.05 1.63 18.75
CA GLN A 40 14.91 2.25 19.76
C GLN A 40 16.14 1.37 20.01
N THR A 41 17.23 1.98 20.45
CA THR A 41 18.52 1.31 20.71
C THR A 41 19.09 1.62 22.10
N VAL A 42 18.46 2.53 22.87
CA VAL A 42 18.96 3.05 24.15
C VAL A 42 18.12 2.59 25.33
N ASN A 43 16.78 2.77 25.29
CA ASN A 43 15.91 2.45 26.41
C ASN A 43 15.33 1.03 26.28
N ILE A 44 15.73 0.12 27.18
CA ILE A 44 15.29 -1.28 27.14
C ILE A 44 13.79 -1.45 27.43
N GLY A 45 13.19 -0.56 28.22
CA GLY A 45 11.75 -0.55 28.47
C GLY A 45 10.97 -0.25 27.19
N ASP A 46 11.38 0.77 26.44
CA ASP A 46 10.76 1.12 25.17
C ASP A 46 10.99 0.06 24.10
N ILE A 47 12.18 -0.57 24.08
CA ILE A 47 12.46 -1.71 23.20
C ILE A 47 11.51 -2.87 23.48
N ALA A 48 11.15 -3.13 24.74
CA ALA A 48 10.26 -4.22 25.13
C ALA A 48 8.81 -4.04 24.62
N HIS A 49 8.39 -2.81 24.32
CA HIS A 49 7.06 -2.55 23.78
C HIS A 49 6.90 -3.02 22.32
N THR A 50 7.95 -2.91 21.50
CA THR A 50 7.88 -3.26 20.07
C THR A 50 7.51 -4.74 19.82
N PRO A 51 8.14 -5.74 20.46
CA PRO A 51 7.75 -7.14 20.32
C PRO A 51 6.27 -7.41 20.68
N GLY A 52 5.76 -6.78 21.74
CA GLY A 52 4.37 -6.93 22.16
C GLY A 52 3.39 -6.40 21.11
N VAL A 53 3.68 -5.22 20.54
CA VAL A 53 2.89 -4.64 19.45
C VAL A 53 2.95 -5.50 18.20
N LEU A 54 4.15 -6.01 17.83
CA LEU A 54 4.31 -6.89 16.67
C LEU A 54 3.49 -8.18 16.82
N ALA A 55 3.49 -8.80 18.00
CA ALA A 55 2.70 -10.00 18.27
C ALA A 55 1.17 -9.74 18.15
N LEU A 56 0.71 -8.57 18.59
CA LEU A 56 -0.70 -8.17 18.41
C LEU A 56 -1.04 -7.95 16.94
N ILE A 57 -0.17 -7.29 16.18
CA ILE A 57 -0.37 -7.07 14.74
C ILE A 57 -0.39 -8.40 14.00
N GLU A 58 0.54 -9.30 14.27
CA GLU A 58 0.57 -10.63 13.65
C GLU A 58 -0.72 -11.42 13.94
N ARG A 59 -1.22 -11.36 15.18
CA ARG A 59 -2.46 -12.05 15.59
C ARG A 59 -3.71 -11.46 14.94
N HIS A 60 -3.82 -10.13 14.90
CA HIS A 60 -5.08 -9.45 14.57
C HIS A 60 -5.13 -8.92 13.14
N LEU A 61 -3.99 -8.74 12.48
CA LEU A 61 -3.86 -8.20 11.13
C LEU A 61 -2.91 -9.08 10.28
N PRO A 62 -3.25 -10.36 10.06
CA PRO A 62 -2.40 -11.28 9.32
C PRO A 62 -2.19 -10.81 7.87
N GLY A 63 -0.97 -10.94 7.37
CA GLY A 63 -0.61 -10.54 6.00
C GLY A 63 -0.29 -9.06 5.81
N VAL A 64 -0.30 -8.26 6.88
CA VAL A 64 0.20 -6.87 6.86
C VAL A 64 1.73 -6.86 6.82
N GLU A 65 2.29 -6.05 5.94
CA GLU A 65 3.72 -5.74 5.94
C GLU A 65 3.99 -4.61 6.95
N VAL A 66 4.73 -4.92 8.01
CA VAL A 66 5.11 -3.94 9.04
C VAL A 66 6.51 -3.41 8.77
N ARG A 67 6.66 -2.08 8.81
CA ARG A 67 7.96 -1.40 8.74
C ARG A 67 8.19 -0.62 10.02
N LEU A 68 9.34 -0.84 10.65
CA LEU A 68 9.74 -0.12 11.85
C LEU A 68 10.50 1.15 11.44
N TRP A 69 10.13 2.28 12.04
CA TRP A 69 10.83 3.55 11.85
C TRP A 69 11.50 3.99 13.15
N PRO A 70 12.76 4.46 13.09
CA PRO A 70 13.48 4.91 14.26
C PRO A 70 12.77 6.06 14.99
N SER A 71 13.03 6.11 16.30
CA SER A 71 12.72 7.27 17.14
C SER A 71 13.81 8.32 17.03
#